data_AF-A0A3M2CMP3-F1
#
_entry.id   AF-A0A3M2CMP3-F1
#
_cell.length_a   1.000
_cell.length_b   1.000
_cell.length_c   1.000
_cell.angle_alpha   90.00
_cell.angle_beta   90.00
_cell.angle_gamma   90.00
#
_symmetry.space_group_name_H-M   'P 1'
#
loop_
_entity.id
_entity.type
_entity.pdbx_description
1 polymer ?
#
loop_
_entity_poly.entity_id
_entity_poly.type
_entity_poly.pdbx_seq_one_letter_code
_entity_poly.pdbx_strand_id
1 'polypeptide(L)'
;MGDPDAGFRAAGRAVGRARRFSALPRRRRDRLIVLEARRALAPTANNRPSRLELIRGWIARVRDRHHTSRGEAGRPSAGPSPEPVAAPVSPSALELLAAMRGLPAQQREAWALCELERLGDIDAAGAMDCSRAALARHLELASASLRAILGDRLDAACDALRADADRLNAPPAPRTTAQSPARWPWRWIAATITAVALTAGAGWLIIRALTP
;
A
#
# COMPACT_ATOMS: atom_id res chain seq x y z
N MET A 1 -15.73 -30.29 15.55
CA MET A 1 -15.43 -31.52 16.33
C MET A 1 -14.35 -32.25 15.56
N GLY A 2 -13.09 -32.15 16.00
CA GLY A 2 -11.93 -32.67 15.24
C GLY A 2 -11.76 -34.16 15.44
N ASP A 3 -11.48 -34.88 14.35
CA ASP A 3 -11.25 -36.34 14.35
C ASP A 3 -9.98 -36.70 15.14
N PRO A 4 -10.10 -37.37 16.31
CA PRO A 4 -8.95 -37.72 17.15
C PRO A 4 -8.02 -38.75 16.48
N ASP A 5 -8.47 -39.47 15.46
CA ASP A 5 -7.69 -40.49 14.76
C ASP A 5 -6.80 -39.92 13.65
N ALA A 6 -6.96 -38.63 13.32
CA ALA A 6 -6.14 -37.96 12.32
C ALA A 6 -4.65 -37.93 12.72
N GLY A 7 -4.35 -37.75 14.01
CA GLY A 7 -2.99 -37.75 14.54
C GLY A 7 -2.31 -39.12 14.45
N PHE A 8 -3.01 -40.19 14.85
CA PHE A 8 -2.48 -41.56 14.81
C PHE A 8 -2.24 -42.07 13.39
N ARG A 9 -3.14 -41.75 12.45
CA ARG A 9 -2.95 -42.10 11.02
C ARG A 9 -1.81 -41.30 10.37
N ALA A 10 -1.58 -40.06 10.79
CA ALA A 10 -0.43 -39.28 10.34
C ALA A 10 0.89 -39.86 10.87
N ALA A 11 0.95 -40.24 12.14
CA ALA A 11 2.12 -40.88 12.75
C ALA A 11 2.43 -42.24 12.10
N GLY A 12 1.42 -43.08 11.85
CA GLY A 12 1.60 -44.38 11.17
C GLY A 12 2.19 -44.26 9.76
N ARG A 13 1.78 -43.24 8.98
CA ARG A 13 2.34 -42.95 7.65
C ARG A 13 3.78 -42.42 7.67
N ALA A 14 4.20 -41.80 8.78
CA ALA A 14 5.59 -41.38 8.96
C ALA A 14 6.50 -42.57 9.25
N VAL A 15 6.05 -43.51 10.11
CA VAL A 15 6.81 -44.73 10.45
C VAL A 15 6.94 -45.67 9.25
N GLY A 16 5.89 -45.82 8.43
CA GLY A 16 5.96 -46.62 7.19
C GLY A 16 6.96 -46.07 6.16
N ARG A 17 7.15 -44.74 6.10
CA ARG A 17 8.17 -44.11 5.25
C ARG A 17 9.58 -44.22 5.82
N ALA A 18 9.74 -44.19 7.15
CA ALA A 18 11.03 -44.38 7.81
C ALA A 18 11.70 -45.73 7.44
N ARG A 19 10.91 -46.79 7.24
CA ARG A 19 11.41 -48.10 6.80
C ARG A 19 12.02 -48.10 5.39
N ARG A 20 11.67 -47.16 4.51
CA ARG A 20 12.30 -47.04 3.17
C ARG A 20 13.72 -46.46 3.21
N PHE A 21 14.14 -45.88 4.32
CA PHE A 21 15.45 -45.23 4.46
C PHE A 21 16.52 -46.11 5.13
N SER A 22 16.20 -47.37 5.43
CA SER A 22 17.10 -48.34 6.06
C SER A 22 18.27 -48.77 5.15
N ALA A 23 18.13 -48.64 3.83
CA ALA A 23 19.18 -48.92 2.86
C ALA A 23 20.16 -47.74 2.62
N LEU A 24 19.90 -46.55 3.19
CA LEU A 24 20.75 -45.38 2.98
C LEU A 24 21.92 -45.31 3.98
N PRO A 25 23.09 -44.77 3.59
CA PRO A 25 24.20 -44.50 4.50
C PRO A 25 23.77 -43.61 5.68
N ARG A 26 24.28 -43.88 6.89
CA ARG A 26 23.87 -43.22 8.16
C ARG A 26 23.76 -41.71 8.05
N ARG A 27 24.78 -41.03 7.51
CA ARG A 27 24.79 -39.56 7.37
C ARG A 27 23.63 -39.01 6.52
N ARG A 28 23.19 -39.75 5.49
CA ARG A 28 22.09 -39.34 4.62
C ARG A 28 20.73 -39.61 5.27
N ARG A 29 20.64 -40.70 6.05
CA ARG A 29 19.47 -41.08 6.83
C ARG A 29 19.17 -40.04 7.93
N ASP A 30 20.17 -39.65 8.70
CA ASP A 30 20.00 -38.69 9.79
C ASP A 30 19.53 -37.32 9.27
N ARG A 31 20.09 -36.88 8.14
CA ARG A 31 19.67 -35.64 7.47
C ARG A 31 18.23 -35.70 7.00
N LEU A 32 17.77 -36.83 6.45
CA LEU A 32 16.39 -37.00 6.03
C LEU A 32 15.43 -37.07 7.23
N ILE A 33 15.81 -37.75 8.32
CA ILE A 33 15.02 -37.79 9.55
C ILE A 33 14.83 -36.38 10.12
N VAL A 34 15.89 -35.57 10.16
CA VAL A 34 15.81 -34.17 10.64
C VAL A 34 14.92 -33.32 9.74
N LEU A 35 15.03 -33.45 8.41
CA LEU A 35 14.19 -32.70 7.47
C LEU A 35 12.71 -33.11 7.56
N GLU A 36 12.42 -34.40 7.69
CA GLU A 36 11.05 -34.89 7.81
C GLU A 36 10.45 -34.52 9.17
N ALA A 37 11.22 -34.62 10.26
CA ALA A 37 10.81 -34.16 11.58
C ALA A 37 10.52 -32.65 11.59
N ARG A 38 11.36 -31.84 10.93
CA ARG A 38 11.15 -30.40 10.79
C ARG A 38 9.93 -30.07 9.93
N ARG A 39 9.61 -30.90 8.93
CA ARG A 39 8.41 -30.77 8.09
C ARG A 39 7.13 -31.19 8.82
N ALA A 40 7.21 -32.18 9.70
CA ALA A 40 6.10 -32.65 10.53
C ALA A 40 5.83 -31.73 11.73
N LEU A 41 6.88 -31.11 12.28
CA LEU A 41 6.80 -30.11 13.36
C LEU A 41 6.61 -28.68 12.83
N ALA A 42 6.73 -28.46 11.52
CA ALA A 42 6.32 -27.20 10.92
C ALA A 42 4.82 -27.08 11.22
N PRO A 43 4.39 -26.11 12.05
CA PRO A 43 2.98 -25.93 12.34
C PRO A 43 2.27 -25.83 11.00
N THR A 44 1.27 -26.69 10.77
CA THR A 44 0.41 -26.62 9.59
C THR A 44 0.07 -25.16 9.39
N ALA A 45 0.69 -24.55 8.38
CA ALA A 45 0.63 -23.14 8.09
C ALA A 45 -0.81 -22.87 7.66
N ASN A 46 -1.64 -22.67 8.66
CA ASN A 46 -3.01 -22.22 8.53
C ASN A 46 -2.88 -20.84 7.91
N ASN A 47 -3.09 -20.78 6.59
CA ASN A 47 -3.41 -19.63 5.73
C ASN A 47 -3.35 -18.27 6.45
N ARG A 48 -2.17 -17.87 6.92
CA ARG A 48 -1.94 -16.48 7.30
C ARG A 48 -1.54 -15.84 6.00
N PRO A 49 -2.44 -15.05 5.37
CA PRO A 49 -2.08 -14.35 4.15
C PRO A 49 -0.80 -13.60 4.43
N SER A 50 0.17 -13.74 3.53
CA SER A 50 1.43 -13.04 3.69
C SER A 50 1.14 -11.54 3.87
N ARG A 51 1.99 -10.81 4.58
CA ARG A 51 1.82 -9.35 4.74
C ARG A 51 1.59 -8.64 3.39
N LEU A 52 2.17 -9.18 2.31
CA LEU A 52 1.97 -8.72 0.95
C LEU A 52 0.56 -9.02 0.40
N GLU A 53 -0.04 -10.16 0.71
CA GLU A 53 -1.45 -10.45 0.36
C GLU A 53 -2.43 -9.57 1.13
N LEU A 54 -2.14 -9.25 2.40
CA LEU A 54 -2.94 -8.28 3.16
C LEU A 54 -2.88 -6.88 2.55
N ILE A 55 -1.69 -6.46 2.10
CA ILE A 55 -1.49 -5.18 1.41
C ILE A 55 -2.20 -5.19 0.05
N ARG A 56 -2.05 -6.25 -0.77
CA ARG A 56 -2.75 -6.38 -2.06
C ARG A 56 -4.27 -6.39 -1.89
N GLY A 57 -4.78 -7.12 -0.91
CA GLY A 57 -6.21 -7.14 -0.58
C GLY A 57 -6.71 -5.81 -0.02
N TRP A 58 -5.87 -5.02 0.65
CA TRP A 58 -6.22 -3.66 1.06
C TRP A 58 -6.25 -2.71 -0.14
N ILE A 59 -5.25 -2.73 -1.02
CA ILE A 59 -5.20 -1.92 -2.25
C ILE A 59 -6.40 -2.22 -3.16
N ALA A 60 -6.72 -3.51 -3.37
CA ALA A 60 -7.89 -3.91 -4.16
C ALA A 60 -9.20 -3.37 -3.57
N ARG A 61 -9.37 -3.42 -2.24
CA ARG A 61 -10.55 -2.86 -1.56
C ARG A 61 -10.63 -1.33 -1.63
N VAL A 62 -9.49 -0.64 -1.57
CA VAL A 62 -9.44 0.82 -1.74
C VAL A 62 -9.80 1.21 -3.18
N ARG A 63 -9.29 0.47 -4.17
CA ARG A 63 -9.61 0.66 -5.58
C ARG A 63 -11.11 0.41 -5.86
N ASP A 64 -11.65 -0.69 -5.36
CA ASP A 64 -13.08 -1.00 -5.49
C ASP A 64 -13.97 0.05 -4.81
N ARG A 65 -13.59 0.52 -3.62
CA ARG A 65 -14.28 1.65 -2.98
C ARG A 65 -14.23 2.89 -3.86
N HIS A 66 -13.10 3.21 -4.46
CA HIS A 66 -12.99 4.37 -5.35
C HIS A 66 -13.87 4.26 -6.60
N HIS A 67 -14.00 3.06 -7.18
CA HIS A 67 -14.89 2.83 -8.32
C HIS A 67 -16.37 2.88 -7.92
N THR A 68 -16.75 2.26 -6.80
CA THR A 68 -18.14 2.30 -6.29
C THR A 68 -18.55 3.70 -5.80
N SER A 69 -17.62 4.47 -5.23
CA SER A 69 -17.86 5.86 -4.81
C SER A 69 -18.13 6.80 -5.99
N ARG A 70 -17.62 6.47 -7.19
CA ARG A 70 -17.88 7.24 -8.41
C ARG A 70 -19.18 6.83 -9.11
N GLY A 71 -19.72 5.64 -8.81
CA GLY A 71 -20.83 5.06 -9.56
C GLY A 71 -22.24 5.31 -9.00
N GLU A 72 -22.45 5.27 -7.67
CA GLU A 72 -23.78 4.84 -7.20
C GLU A 72 -24.39 5.51 -5.98
N ALA A 73 -23.73 6.46 -5.31
CA ALA A 73 -24.40 7.20 -4.24
C ALA A 73 -25.06 8.46 -4.83
N GLY A 74 -26.38 8.40 -5.02
CA GLY A 74 -27.23 9.52 -5.39
C GLY A 74 -26.88 10.77 -4.58
N ARG A 75 -26.06 11.64 -5.19
CA ARG A 75 -25.85 12.99 -4.67
C ARG A 75 -27.22 13.65 -4.75
N PRO A 76 -27.78 14.17 -3.63
CA PRO A 76 -28.85 15.16 -3.75
C PRO A 76 -28.35 16.21 -4.74
N SER A 77 -29.16 16.52 -5.75
CA SER A 77 -28.86 17.51 -6.77
C SER A 77 -28.40 18.78 -6.07
N ALA A 78 -27.09 18.93 -5.94
CA ALA A 78 -26.50 20.14 -5.41
C ALA A 78 -26.92 21.20 -6.42
N GLY A 79 -27.58 22.26 -5.94
CA GLY A 79 -27.90 23.42 -6.77
C GLY A 79 -26.67 23.86 -7.57
N PRO A 80 -26.87 24.65 -8.65
CA PRO A 80 -25.87 24.91 -9.69
C PRO A 80 -24.48 25.05 -9.08
N SER A 81 -23.70 23.96 -9.18
CA SER A 81 -22.32 23.98 -8.72
C SER A 81 -21.67 25.10 -9.51
N PRO A 82 -21.03 26.08 -8.87
CA PRO A 82 -20.38 27.16 -9.60
C PRO A 82 -19.53 26.51 -10.68
N GLU A 83 -19.81 26.84 -11.94
CA GLU A 83 -19.03 26.31 -13.05
C GLU A 83 -17.58 26.60 -12.71
N PRO A 84 -16.73 25.56 -12.59
CA PRO A 84 -15.33 25.78 -12.27
C PRO A 84 -14.78 26.66 -13.39
N VAL A 85 -14.47 27.91 -13.06
CA VAL A 85 -13.81 28.83 -13.98
C VAL A 85 -12.50 28.15 -14.34
N ALA A 86 -12.43 27.61 -15.56
CA ALA A 86 -11.28 26.86 -16.01
C ALA A 86 -10.08 27.79 -15.97
N ALA A 87 -9.14 27.52 -15.06
CA ALA A 87 -7.90 28.25 -15.01
C ALA A 87 -7.21 28.13 -16.38
N PRO A 88 -6.70 29.24 -16.95
CA PRO A 88 -6.04 29.18 -18.23
C PRO A 88 -4.80 28.28 -18.13
N VAL A 89 -4.79 27.22 -18.95
CA VAL A 89 -3.65 26.31 -19.12
C VAL A 89 -2.59 27.03 -19.94
N SER A 90 -1.33 26.90 -19.54
CA SER A 90 -0.21 27.53 -20.24
C SER A 90 -0.04 26.97 -21.66
N PRO A 91 0.37 27.79 -22.64
CA PRO A 91 0.60 27.31 -24.01
C PRO A 91 1.59 26.14 -24.08
N SER A 92 2.67 26.18 -23.31
CA SER A 92 3.67 25.09 -23.26
C SER A 92 3.09 23.79 -22.70
N ALA A 93 2.23 23.84 -21.69
CA ALA A 93 1.53 22.65 -21.21
C ALA A 93 0.58 22.08 -22.28
N LEU A 94 -0.10 22.94 -23.06
CA LEU A 94 -0.95 22.50 -24.17
C LEU A 94 -0.15 21.81 -25.28
N GLU A 95 1.07 22.28 -25.58
CA GLU A 95 1.97 21.62 -26.54
C GLU A 95 2.37 20.22 -26.09
N LEU A 96 2.73 20.05 -24.82
CA LEU A 96 3.04 18.74 -24.25
C LEU A 96 1.81 17.81 -24.26
N LEU A 97 0.64 18.31 -23.87
CA LEU A 97 -0.61 17.53 -23.91
C LEU A 97 -0.96 17.11 -25.35
N ALA A 98 -0.74 17.98 -26.34
CA ALA A 98 -0.92 17.64 -27.74
C ALA A 98 0.08 16.57 -28.21
N ALA A 99 1.35 16.66 -27.84
CA ALA A 99 2.35 15.65 -28.15
C ALA A 99 2.03 14.29 -27.49
N MET A 100 1.61 14.28 -26.23
CA MET A 100 1.22 13.07 -25.50
C MET A 100 0.02 12.35 -26.13
N ARG A 101 -0.91 13.07 -26.77
CA ARG A 101 -2.04 12.46 -27.50
C ARG A 101 -1.58 11.61 -28.68
N GLY A 102 -0.41 11.89 -29.26
CA GLY A 102 0.18 11.09 -30.33
C GLY A 102 0.81 9.77 -29.87
N LEU A 103 1.04 9.59 -28.56
CA LEU A 103 1.65 8.37 -28.03
C LEU A 103 0.65 7.20 -27.92
N PRO A 104 1.12 5.95 -28.07
CA PRO A 104 0.37 4.77 -27.66
C PRO A 104 -0.06 4.86 -26.19
N ALA A 105 -1.23 4.29 -25.87
CA ALA A 105 -1.84 4.45 -24.54
C ALA A 105 -0.91 4.04 -23.38
N GLN A 106 -0.25 2.89 -23.48
CA GLN A 106 0.68 2.41 -22.45
C GLN A 106 1.94 3.28 -22.31
N GLN A 107 2.45 3.84 -23.40
CA GLN A 107 3.62 4.73 -23.37
C GLN A 107 3.26 6.07 -22.71
N ARG A 108 2.10 6.63 -23.07
CA ARG A 108 1.57 7.85 -22.44
C ARG A 108 1.36 7.67 -20.94
N GLU A 109 0.77 6.55 -20.54
CA GLU A 109 0.51 6.23 -19.13
C GLU A 109 1.82 6.05 -18.33
N ALA A 110 2.76 5.25 -18.85
CA ALA A 110 4.08 5.08 -18.23
C ALA A 110 4.79 6.41 -18.00
N TRP A 111 4.81 7.26 -19.03
CA TRP A 111 5.45 8.57 -18.95
C TRP A 111 4.75 9.50 -17.96
N ALA A 112 3.42 9.55 -17.95
CA ALA A 112 2.67 10.38 -17.00
C ALA A 112 2.92 9.96 -15.54
N LEU A 113 2.88 8.67 -15.25
CA LEU A 113 3.10 8.15 -13.89
C LEU A 113 4.53 8.45 -13.38
N CYS A 114 5.53 8.27 -14.23
CA CYS A 114 6.92 8.49 -13.84
C CYS A 114 7.32 9.97 -13.82
N GLU A 115 6.96 10.75 -14.84
CA GLU A 115 7.45 12.11 -15.01
C GLU A 115 6.54 13.17 -14.38
N LEU A 116 5.22 13.04 -14.50
CA LEU A 116 4.29 14.03 -13.94
C LEU A 116 3.99 13.74 -12.47
N GLU A 117 3.68 12.49 -12.15
CA GLU A 117 3.31 12.07 -10.80
C GLU A 117 4.52 11.66 -9.93
N ARG A 118 5.72 11.52 -10.53
CA ARG A 118 6.97 11.12 -9.84
C ARG A 118 6.86 9.80 -9.07
N LEU A 119 6.07 8.85 -9.56
CA LEU A 119 6.03 7.49 -9.00
C LEU A 119 7.36 6.78 -9.28
N GLY A 120 7.84 6.04 -8.28
CA GLY A 120 8.98 5.14 -8.49
C GLY A 120 8.60 3.94 -9.38
N ASP A 121 9.59 3.36 -10.07
CA ASP A 121 9.38 2.28 -11.05
C ASP A 121 8.53 1.11 -10.54
N ILE A 122 8.66 0.76 -9.27
CA ILE A 122 7.94 -0.38 -8.68
C ILE A 122 6.44 -0.07 -8.60
N ASP A 123 6.10 1.12 -8.11
CA ASP A 123 4.71 1.55 -7.94
C ASP A 123 4.05 1.83 -9.29
N ALA A 124 4.78 2.47 -10.22
CA ALA A 124 4.31 2.71 -11.58
C ALA A 124 4.06 1.38 -12.35
N ALA A 125 4.98 0.41 -12.26
CA ALA A 125 4.80 -0.89 -12.88
C ALA A 125 3.62 -1.66 -12.27
N GLY A 126 3.43 -1.56 -10.95
CA GLY A 126 2.27 -2.11 -10.25
C GLY A 126 0.95 -1.46 -10.66
N ALA A 127 0.94 -0.15 -10.89
CA ALA A 127 -0.23 0.59 -11.35
C ALA A 127 -0.65 0.19 -12.77
N MET A 128 0.33 -0.05 -13.65
CA MET A 128 0.11 -0.49 -15.03
C MET A 128 -0.10 -2.00 -15.21
N ASP A 129 -0.04 -2.78 -14.12
CA ASP A 129 -0.08 -4.26 -14.12
C ASP A 129 0.95 -4.89 -15.09
N CYS A 130 2.17 -4.34 -15.10
CA CYS A 130 3.26 -4.77 -15.99
C CYS A 130 4.55 -5.05 -15.23
N SER A 131 5.55 -5.63 -15.91
CA SER A 131 6.87 -5.83 -15.33
C SER A 131 7.67 -4.51 -15.34
N ARG A 132 8.62 -4.35 -14.41
CA ARG A 132 9.55 -3.19 -14.41
C ARG A 132 10.30 -3.03 -15.74
N ALA A 133 10.66 -4.13 -16.39
CA ALA A 133 11.32 -4.10 -17.70
C ALA A 133 10.38 -3.60 -18.81
N ALA A 134 9.11 -3.98 -18.77
CA ALA A 134 8.10 -3.45 -19.69
C ALA A 134 7.87 -1.95 -19.46
N LEU A 135 7.72 -1.52 -18.21
CA LEU A 135 7.61 -0.10 -17.85
C LEU A 135 8.80 0.70 -18.39
N ALA A 136 10.04 0.24 -18.13
CA ALA A 136 11.25 0.93 -18.58
C ALA A 136 11.26 1.09 -20.12
N ARG A 137 10.88 0.05 -20.86
CA ARG A 137 10.75 0.12 -22.32
C ARG A 137 9.66 1.12 -22.76
N HIS A 138 8.50 1.14 -22.11
CA HIS A 138 7.45 2.11 -22.43
C HIS A 138 7.90 3.54 -22.16
N LEU A 139 8.59 3.77 -21.04
CA LEU A 139 9.11 5.07 -20.65
C LEU A 139 10.21 5.56 -21.61
N GLU A 140 11.15 4.69 -21.99
CA GLU A 140 12.20 4.99 -22.96
C GLU A 140 11.62 5.41 -24.31
N LEU A 141 10.66 4.64 -24.85
CA LEU A 141 10.00 4.93 -26.11
C LEU A 141 9.19 6.23 -26.05
N ALA A 142 8.43 6.44 -24.96
CA ALA A 142 7.67 7.67 -24.75
C ALA A 142 8.58 8.90 -24.71
N SER A 143 9.66 8.83 -23.93
CA SER A 143 10.63 9.92 -23.79
C SER A 143 11.36 10.22 -25.09
N ALA A 144 11.72 9.19 -25.86
CA ALA A 144 12.32 9.36 -27.19
C ALA A 144 11.34 10.05 -28.16
N SER A 145 10.08 9.61 -28.21
CA SER A 145 9.05 10.23 -29.07
C SER A 145 8.74 11.68 -28.67
N LEU A 146 8.60 11.97 -27.38
CA LEU A 146 8.34 13.33 -26.91
C LEU A 146 9.53 14.26 -27.17
N ARG A 147 10.77 13.79 -26.96
CA ARG A 147 11.97 14.56 -27.29
C ARG A 147 12.11 14.81 -28.79
N ALA A 148 11.70 13.87 -29.64
CA ALA A 148 11.69 14.08 -31.10
C ALA A 148 10.68 15.17 -31.54
N ILE A 149 9.54 15.30 -30.83
CA ILE A 149 8.49 16.29 -31.15
C ILE A 149 8.82 17.67 -30.56
N LEU A 150 9.25 17.73 -29.29
CA LEU A 150 9.40 18.98 -28.54
C LEU A 150 10.84 19.50 -28.50
N GLY A 151 11.84 18.63 -28.73
CA GLY A 151 13.25 18.97 -28.65
C GLY A 151 13.63 19.51 -27.28
N ASP A 152 14.38 20.62 -27.27
CA ASP A 152 14.87 21.29 -26.06
C ASP A 152 13.76 21.93 -25.21
N ARG A 153 12.54 22.01 -25.74
CA ARG A 153 11.38 22.59 -25.01
C ARG A 153 10.69 21.60 -24.09
N LEU A 154 11.03 20.31 -24.15
CA LEU A 154 10.36 19.25 -23.38
C LEU A 154 10.35 19.57 -21.88
N ASP A 155 11.50 19.91 -21.30
CA ASP A 155 11.63 20.15 -19.86
C ASP A 155 10.79 21.36 -19.41
N ALA A 156 10.84 22.46 -20.16
CA ALA A 156 10.03 23.64 -19.89
C ALA A 156 8.52 23.36 -19.99
N ALA A 157 8.10 22.53 -20.96
CA ALA A 157 6.71 22.13 -21.11
C ALA A 157 6.24 21.20 -19.97
N CYS A 158 7.11 20.31 -19.49
CA CYS A 158 6.87 19.49 -18.30
C CYS A 158 6.66 20.34 -17.06
N ASP A 159 7.53 21.32 -16.82
CA ASP A 159 7.44 22.20 -15.65
C ASP A 159 6.20 23.10 -15.70
N ALA A 160 5.85 23.59 -16.89
CA ALA A 160 4.60 24.34 -17.11
C ALA A 160 3.36 23.48 -16.81
N LEU A 161 3.34 22.22 -17.27
CA LEU A 161 2.23 21.30 -16.99
C LEU A 161 2.13 20.94 -15.50
N ARG A 162 3.26 20.73 -14.82
CA ARG A 162 3.28 20.49 -13.36
C ARG A 162 2.76 21.71 -12.59
N ALA A 163 3.20 22.92 -12.94
CA ALA A 163 2.71 24.14 -12.32
C ALA A 163 1.19 24.32 -12.56
N ASP A 164 0.70 23.99 -13.74
CA ASP A 164 -0.73 24.01 -14.05
C ASP A 164 -1.52 22.98 -13.23
N ALA A 165 -0.99 21.76 -13.07
CA ALA A 165 -1.58 20.72 -12.24
C ALA A 165 -1.59 21.10 -10.75
N ASP A 166 -0.50 21.67 -10.23
CA ASP A 166 -0.41 22.15 -8.85
C ASP A 166 -1.41 23.27 -8.57
N ARG A 167 -1.68 24.15 -9.55
CA ARG A 167 -2.73 25.17 -9.43
C ARG A 167 -4.12 24.57 -9.34
N LEU A 168 -4.39 23.49 -10.08
CA LEU A 168 -5.66 22.76 -10.01
C LEU A 168 -5.80 21.94 -8.73
N ASN A 169 -4.69 21.43 -8.20
CA ASN A 169 -4.60 20.67 -6.96
C ASN A 169 -4.38 21.57 -5.73
N ALA A 170 -4.37 22.90 -5.90
CA ALA A 170 -4.21 23.82 -4.80
C ALA A 170 -5.21 23.43 -3.71
N PRO A 171 -4.73 23.18 -2.47
CA PRO A 171 -5.62 22.77 -1.39
C PRO A 171 -6.76 23.78 -1.34
N PRO A 172 -8.03 23.32 -1.22
CA PRO A 172 -9.16 24.23 -1.20
C PRO A 172 -8.81 25.33 -0.19
N ALA A 173 -8.82 26.59 -0.64
CA ALA A 173 -8.41 27.74 0.17
C ALA A 173 -8.93 27.50 1.58
N PRO A 174 -8.06 27.53 2.61
CA PRO A 174 -8.38 27.04 3.94
C PRO A 174 -9.72 27.63 4.27
N ARG A 175 -10.77 26.78 4.29
CA ARG A 175 -12.10 27.26 4.60
C ARG A 175 -11.88 27.96 5.92
N THR A 176 -12.19 29.25 5.98
CA THR A 176 -12.17 30.01 7.21
C THR A 176 -13.35 29.51 8.05
N THR A 177 -13.42 28.21 8.31
CA THR A 177 -14.10 27.68 9.45
C THR A 177 -13.32 28.27 10.62
N ALA A 178 -13.87 29.33 11.19
CA ALA A 178 -13.69 29.70 12.59
C ALA A 178 -14.22 28.56 13.50
N GLN A 179 -13.81 27.32 13.22
CA GLN A 179 -13.87 26.21 14.13
C GLN A 179 -12.44 26.09 14.63
N SER A 180 -12.17 26.89 15.68
CA SER A 180 -11.09 26.55 16.59
C SER A 180 -11.12 25.03 16.78
N PRO A 181 -9.99 24.31 16.64
CA PRO A 181 -9.96 22.97 17.17
C PRO A 181 -10.41 23.11 18.61
N ALA A 182 -11.59 22.57 18.94
CA ALA A 182 -12.02 22.45 20.31
C ALA A 182 -10.81 21.87 21.01
N ARG A 183 -10.16 22.69 21.85
CA ARG A 183 -8.90 22.39 22.49
C ARG A 183 -9.16 21.14 23.30
N TRP A 184 -8.97 19.97 22.67
CA TRP A 184 -9.25 18.69 23.25
C TRP A 184 -8.40 18.68 24.50
N PRO A 185 -9.01 18.65 25.69
CA PRO A 185 -8.30 19.20 26.83
C PRO A 185 -7.39 18.10 27.38
N TRP A 186 -6.23 17.96 26.74
CA TRP A 186 -5.10 17.12 27.15
C TRP A 186 -4.76 17.34 28.63
N ARG A 187 -5.10 18.52 29.17
CA ARG A 187 -5.04 18.85 30.59
C ARG A 187 -5.86 17.90 31.47
N TRP A 188 -7.04 17.45 31.05
CA TRP A 188 -7.83 16.46 31.81
C TRP A 188 -7.25 15.06 31.71
N ILE A 189 -6.75 14.66 30.53
CA ILE A 189 -6.10 13.35 30.36
C ILE A 189 -4.84 13.25 31.24
N ALA A 190 -3.99 14.28 31.22
CA ALA A 190 -2.82 14.37 32.07
C ALA A 190 -3.19 14.31 33.56
N ALA A 191 -4.20 15.06 33.99
CA ALA A 191 -4.66 15.05 35.39
C ALA A 191 -5.17 13.67 35.84
N THR A 192 -5.92 12.96 34.99
CA THR A 192 -6.39 11.59 35.31
C THR A 192 -5.24 10.60 35.44
N ILE A 193 -4.21 10.68 34.59
CA ILE A 193 -3.05 9.78 34.66
C ILE A 193 -2.26 10.01 35.96
N THR A 194 -2.05 11.27 36.36
CA THR A 194 -1.33 11.59 37.60
C THR A 194 -2.09 11.12 38.84
N ALA A 195 -3.43 11.28 38.87
CA ALA A 195 -4.25 10.82 39.99
C ALA A 195 -4.18 9.30 40.17
N VAL A 196 -4.28 8.53 39.06
CA VAL A 196 -4.17 7.07 39.11
C VAL A 196 -2.79 6.62 39.58
N ALA A 197 -1.71 7.25 39.09
CA ALA A 197 -0.35 6.93 39.52
C ALA A 197 -0.13 7.17 41.03
N LEU A 198 -0.68 8.26 41.58
CA LEU A 198 -0.59 8.55 43.02
C LEU A 198 -1.36 7.52 43.86
N THR A 199 -2.57 7.12 43.44
CA THR A 199 -3.35 6.10 44.17
C THR A 199 -2.68 4.73 44.16
N ALA A 200 -2.08 4.33 43.04
CA ALA A 200 -1.35 3.06 42.94
C ALA A 200 -0.07 3.07 43.79
N GLY A 201 0.67 4.18 43.81
CA GLY A 201 1.87 4.33 44.63
C GLY A 201 1.59 4.29 46.12
N ALA A 202 0.53 4.97 46.58
CA ALA A 202 0.12 4.96 47.99
C ALA A 202 -0.31 3.55 48.44
N GLY A 203 -1.09 2.84 47.62
CA GLY A 203 -1.49 1.47 47.89
C GLY A 203 -0.30 0.51 48.03
N TRP A 204 0.71 0.65 47.16
CA TRP A 204 1.92 -0.17 47.23
C TRP A 204 2.73 0.07 48.52
N LEU A 205 2.85 1.32 48.97
CA LEU A 205 3.54 1.65 50.23
C LEU A 205 2.83 1.07 51.46
N ILE A 206 1.49 1.11 51.48
CA ILE A 206 0.69 0.53 52.57
C ILE A 206 0.87 -1.00 52.61
N ILE A 207 0.78 -1.68 51.46
CA ILE A 207 1.01 -3.12 51.37
C ILE A 207 2.42 -3.47 51.87
N ARG A 208 3.44 -2.72 51.43
CA ARG A 208 4.83 -2.94 51.84
C ARG A 208 5.05 -2.72 53.34
N ALA A 209 4.34 -1.81 53.99
CA ALA A 209 4.45 -1.58 55.43
C ALA A 209 3.77 -2.67 56.28
N LEU A 210 2.77 -3.38 55.72
CA LEU A 210 2.00 -4.43 56.42
C LEU A 210 2.58 -5.84 56.25
N THR A 211 3.57 -6.03 55.37
CA THR A 211 4.21 -7.34 55.13
C THR A 211 5.63 -7.32 55.72
N PRO A 212 5.84 -7.78 56.97
CA PRO A 212 7.17 -7.87 57.59
C PRO A 212 8.04 -8.98 56.98
#